data_AF-A0A2E5XFR6-F1
#
_entry.id   AF-A0A2E5XFR6-F1
#
_cell.length_a   1.000
_cell.length_b   1.000
_cell.length_c   1.000
_cell.angle_alpha   90.00
_cell.angle_beta   90.00
_cell.angle_gamma   90.00
#
_symmetry.space_group_name_H-M   'P 1'
#
loop_
_entity.id
_entity.type
_entity.pdbx_description
1 polymer ?
#
loop_
_entity_poly.entity_id
_entity_poly.type
_entity_poly.pdbx_seq_one_letter_code
_entity_poly.pdbx_strand_id
1 'polypeptide(L)'
;MGNESSTPPSPSASWNPVLTLAWLVGALVIQVPFQRTFKLGPGNFGYNILIGAAVVALGVLAAVGFVRLVRHLLRRHKHEVKIARLTMGALATCSLFFLITLHPAVPFEIYWIGIGLAGLGTTGLTVFLCASRKDSTPLPRRPRLPESGKRAWHFNGAFWILVFLVLLTRDFSSLGSIQEKNIWESTLLILGRLFSLGGFTLGGILLSQALLLFFPPYTRWLVIAGMVLIPLLVLADLAAEIYWEQSLIDVVNNLTLDGKFDIQVELEAAGIEQSPFQVGLTVVTVIALAIGAYFGLHKLSRRYRIHMQASRALALFAGLWIGAIAQQALSMTSMRKEVWQNDSSVTDRQAAEASFHDNVKQIFIGVCNACAESNAWIWSWCDFMGGAWGFEGKTKAVGDARREASRGNEVETAARNRRTVTAVHSVEHCSYCK
;
A
#
# COMPACT_ATOMS: atom_id res chain seq x y z
N MET A 1 24.39 51.60 -38.33
CA MET A 1 24.05 51.56 -36.89
C MET A 1 22.76 50.77 -36.74
N GLY A 2 22.86 49.48 -36.48
CA GLY A 2 21.71 48.58 -36.34
C GLY A 2 21.28 48.52 -34.87
N ASN A 3 20.06 48.97 -34.59
CA ASN A 3 19.43 48.78 -33.29
C ASN A 3 19.06 47.30 -33.15
N GLU A 4 19.95 46.52 -32.56
CA GLU A 4 19.62 45.21 -32.00
C GLU A 4 18.64 45.43 -30.86
N SER A 5 17.35 45.21 -31.14
CA SER A 5 16.31 45.14 -30.12
C SER A 5 16.56 43.91 -29.25
N SER A 6 17.32 44.09 -28.17
CA SER A 6 17.44 43.12 -27.09
C SER A 6 16.12 43.09 -26.31
N THR A 7 15.10 42.44 -26.88
CA THR A 7 13.91 42.09 -26.11
C THR A 7 14.34 41.27 -24.89
N PRO A 8 13.99 41.70 -23.66
CA PRO A 8 14.37 40.97 -22.47
C PRO A 8 13.83 39.54 -22.53
N PRO A 9 14.59 38.54 -22.05
CA PRO A 9 14.12 37.16 -22.06
C PRO A 9 12.80 37.08 -21.30
N SER A 10 11.77 36.55 -21.97
CA SER A 10 10.43 36.42 -21.37
C SER A 10 10.53 35.72 -20.02
N PRO A 11 9.86 36.21 -18.97
CA PRO A 11 9.92 35.58 -17.66
C PRO A 11 9.44 34.13 -17.75
N SER A 12 10.31 33.20 -17.36
CA SER A 12 9.97 31.77 -17.33
C SER A 12 8.77 31.53 -16.40
N ALA A 13 7.79 30.74 -16.83
CA ALA A 13 6.62 30.43 -16.03
C ALA A 13 7.02 29.82 -14.66
N SER A 14 6.50 30.37 -13.57
CA SER A 14 6.68 29.79 -12.24
C SER A 14 5.76 28.57 -12.11
N TRP A 15 6.32 27.39 -12.34
CA TRP A 15 5.58 26.11 -12.22
C TRP A 15 5.39 25.65 -10.76
N ASN A 16 5.99 26.33 -9.78
CA ASN A 16 5.91 25.93 -8.37
C ASN A 16 4.48 25.90 -7.82
N PRO A 17 3.62 26.92 -8.05
CA PRO A 17 2.23 26.88 -7.57
C PRO A 17 1.41 25.79 -8.28
N VAL A 18 1.68 25.53 -9.56
CA VAL A 18 1.04 24.43 -10.31
C VAL A 18 1.36 23.08 -9.69
N LEU A 19 2.63 22.84 -9.32
CA LEU A 19 3.05 21.60 -8.67
C LEU A 19 2.47 21.46 -7.25
N THR A 20 2.35 22.56 -6.51
CA THR A 20 1.66 22.59 -5.21
C THR A 20 0.19 22.21 -5.33
N LEU A 21 -0.53 22.79 -6.30
CA LEU A 21 -1.93 22.45 -6.52
C LEU A 21 -2.09 21.01 -7.02
N ALA A 22 -1.17 20.53 -7.87
CA ALA A 22 -1.16 19.13 -8.31
C ALA A 22 -0.96 18.16 -7.14
N TRP A 23 -0.09 18.51 -6.19
CA TRP A 23 0.09 17.77 -4.95
C TRP A 23 -1.20 17.72 -4.13
N LEU A 24 -1.89 18.85 -3.97
CA LEU A 24 -3.15 18.93 -3.22
C LEU A 24 -4.26 18.13 -3.90
N VAL A 25 -4.43 18.29 -5.22
CA VAL A 25 -5.39 17.50 -6.02
C VAL A 25 -5.10 16.01 -5.91
N GLY A 26 -3.84 15.61 -6.05
CA GLY A 26 -3.43 14.21 -5.92
C GLY A 26 -3.73 13.62 -4.54
N ALA A 27 -3.49 14.38 -3.47
CA ALA A 27 -3.85 13.96 -2.13
C ALA A 27 -5.37 13.82 -1.96
N LEU A 28 -6.16 14.79 -2.46
CA LEU A 28 -7.61 14.82 -2.26
C LEU A 28 -8.35 13.80 -3.11
N VAL A 29 -7.97 13.60 -4.37
CA VAL A 29 -8.76 12.82 -5.35
C VAL A 29 -8.98 11.38 -4.88
N ILE A 30 -8.00 10.75 -4.25
CA ILE A 30 -8.15 9.38 -3.74
C ILE A 30 -8.53 9.36 -2.26
N GLN A 31 -8.28 10.44 -1.50
CA GLN A 31 -8.69 10.51 -0.09
C GLN A 31 -10.20 10.72 0.09
N VAL A 32 -10.87 11.45 -0.82
CA VAL A 32 -12.33 11.65 -0.76
C VAL A 32 -13.13 10.34 -0.75
N PRO A 33 -12.96 9.41 -1.71
CA PRO A 33 -13.68 8.14 -1.68
C PRO A 33 -13.25 7.33 -0.47
N PHE A 34 -11.95 7.36 -0.11
CA PHE A 34 -11.47 6.62 1.05
C PHE A 34 -12.20 7.01 2.34
N GLN A 35 -12.35 8.31 2.59
CA GLN A 35 -13.05 8.82 3.78
C GLN A 35 -14.57 8.62 3.73
N ARG A 36 -15.18 8.61 2.55
CA ARG A 36 -16.63 8.52 2.37
C ARG A 36 -17.17 7.09 2.31
N THR A 37 -16.44 6.19 1.65
CA THR A 37 -16.93 4.84 1.32
C THR A 37 -16.09 3.73 1.91
N PHE A 38 -14.79 3.95 2.11
CA PHE A 38 -13.86 2.90 2.55
C PHE A 38 -13.43 3.02 4.00
N LYS A 39 -14.14 3.81 4.81
CA LYS A 39 -13.91 3.79 6.25
C LYS A 39 -14.27 2.39 6.74
N LEU A 40 -13.23 1.59 6.99
CA LEU A 40 -13.39 0.29 7.59
C LEU A 40 -14.08 0.50 8.95
N GLY A 41 -15.07 -0.34 9.27
CA GLY A 41 -15.92 -0.21 10.45
C GLY A 41 -15.15 -0.17 11.78
N PRO A 42 -15.86 -0.13 12.92
CA PRO A 42 -15.23 -0.21 14.25
C PRO A 42 -14.17 -1.33 14.29
N GLY A 43 -13.04 -1.08 14.97
CA GLY A 43 -11.94 -2.04 15.01
C GLY A 43 -10.98 -2.05 13.82
N ASN A 44 -10.97 -1.00 12.97
CA ASN A 44 -10.06 -0.93 11.80
C ASN A 44 -9.29 0.39 11.69
N PHE A 45 -9.15 1.11 12.79
CA PHE A 45 -8.53 2.43 12.80
C PHE A 45 -7.08 2.44 12.29
N GLY A 46 -6.27 1.48 12.70
CA GLY A 46 -4.88 1.35 12.24
C GLY A 46 -4.78 1.10 10.75
N TYR A 47 -5.59 0.17 10.23
CA TYR A 47 -5.66 -0.09 8.78
C TYR A 47 -6.09 1.15 8.00
N ASN A 48 -7.06 1.91 8.54
CA ASN A 48 -7.53 3.12 7.89
C ASN A 48 -6.42 4.19 7.76
N ILE A 49 -5.56 4.32 8.78
CA ILE A 49 -4.40 5.24 8.73
C ILE A 49 -3.41 4.79 7.66
N LEU A 50 -3.04 3.51 7.64
CA LEU A 50 -2.06 2.97 6.70
C LEU A 50 -2.55 3.08 5.24
N ILE A 51 -3.79 2.66 4.98
CA ILE A 51 -4.38 2.72 3.64
C ILE A 51 -4.51 4.18 3.21
N GLY A 52 -5.00 5.07 4.08
CA GLY A 52 -5.12 6.49 3.79
C GLY A 52 -3.77 7.13 3.43
N ALA A 53 -2.71 6.82 4.17
CA ALA A 53 -1.36 7.31 3.87
C ALA A 53 -0.84 6.81 2.51
N ALA A 54 -1.02 5.51 2.23
CA ALA A 54 -0.62 4.90 0.95
C ALA A 54 -1.39 5.51 -0.23
N VAL A 55 -2.69 5.69 -0.06
CA VAL A 55 -3.60 6.29 -1.02
C VAL A 55 -3.20 7.74 -1.36
N VAL A 56 -2.91 8.55 -0.34
CA VAL A 56 -2.41 9.92 -0.52
C VAL A 56 -1.07 9.92 -1.27
N ALA A 57 -0.14 9.05 -0.88
CA ALA A 57 1.16 8.94 -1.54
C ALA A 57 0.99 8.61 -3.04
N LEU A 58 0.16 7.61 -3.37
CA LEU A 58 -0.12 7.22 -4.76
C LEU A 58 -0.74 8.35 -5.57
N GLY A 59 -1.76 9.03 -5.03
CA GLY A 59 -2.42 10.14 -5.71
C GLY A 59 -1.49 11.31 -5.98
N VAL A 60 -0.62 11.65 -5.02
CA VAL A 60 0.42 12.68 -5.20
C VAL A 60 1.42 12.28 -6.29
N LEU A 61 1.92 11.04 -6.27
CA LEU A 61 2.86 10.55 -7.28
C LEU A 61 2.26 10.62 -8.69
N ALA A 62 0.99 10.21 -8.84
CA ALA A 62 0.28 10.25 -10.12
C ALA A 62 0.08 11.70 -10.62
N ALA A 63 -0.53 12.57 -9.80
CA ALA A 63 -0.89 13.92 -10.22
C ALA A 63 0.34 14.81 -10.48
N VAL A 64 1.30 14.82 -9.55
CA VAL A 64 2.53 15.63 -9.72
C VAL A 64 3.43 15.03 -10.81
N GLY A 65 3.46 13.69 -10.94
CA GLY A 65 4.09 12.98 -12.05
C GLY A 65 3.58 13.45 -13.41
N PHE A 66 2.26 13.46 -13.58
CA PHE A 66 1.60 13.92 -14.79
C PHE A 66 1.91 15.39 -15.10
N VAL A 67 1.80 16.30 -14.13
CA VAL A 67 2.10 17.73 -14.34
C VAL A 67 3.57 17.95 -14.71
N ARG A 68 4.49 17.17 -14.15
CA ARG A 68 5.91 17.23 -14.54
C ARG A 68 6.16 16.73 -15.95
N LEU A 69 5.47 15.67 -16.36
CA LEU A 69 5.51 15.18 -17.74
C LEU A 69 4.99 16.26 -18.70
N VAL A 70 3.83 16.86 -18.40
CA VAL A 70 3.26 17.98 -19.16
C VAL A 70 4.25 19.13 -19.27
N ARG A 71 4.83 19.57 -18.15
CA ARG A 71 5.86 20.63 -18.13
C ARG A 71 7.07 20.25 -19.00
N HIS A 72 7.53 19.00 -18.93
CA HIS A 72 8.67 18.53 -19.71
C HIS A 72 8.39 18.63 -21.21
N LEU A 73 7.20 18.24 -21.64
CA LEU A 73 6.76 18.32 -23.03
C LEU A 73 6.56 19.78 -23.50
N LEU A 74 6.13 20.67 -22.61
CA LEU A 74 5.82 22.07 -22.92
C LEU A 74 6.96 23.07 -22.79
N ARG A 75 8.11 22.68 -22.25
CA ARG A 75 9.26 23.56 -21.91
C ARG A 75 9.84 24.38 -23.08
N ARG A 76 9.35 24.17 -24.30
CA ARG A 76 9.78 24.86 -25.53
C ARG A 76 8.62 25.39 -26.37
N HIS A 77 7.40 25.30 -25.85
CA HIS A 77 6.21 25.71 -26.57
C HIS A 77 5.98 27.21 -26.40
N LYS A 78 5.61 27.91 -27.48
CA LYS A 78 5.33 29.36 -27.46
C LYS A 78 4.23 29.76 -26.46
N HIS A 79 3.38 28.81 -26.09
CA HIS A 79 2.25 29.00 -25.17
C HIS A 79 2.49 28.46 -23.75
N GLU A 80 3.74 28.18 -23.34
CA GLU A 80 4.04 27.61 -22.01
C GLU A 80 3.38 28.38 -20.87
N VAL A 81 3.46 29.72 -20.86
CA VAL A 81 2.88 30.56 -19.81
C VAL A 81 1.35 30.47 -19.79
N LYS A 82 0.70 30.49 -20.96
CA LYS A 82 -0.78 30.41 -21.06
C LYS A 82 -1.26 29.04 -20.58
N ILE A 83 -0.57 27.97 -20.95
CA ILE A 83 -0.92 26.61 -20.53
C ILE A 83 -0.68 26.46 -19.02
N ALA A 84 0.44 26.95 -18.48
CA ALA A 84 0.71 26.90 -17.05
C ALA A 84 -0.38 27.60 -16.23
N ARG A 85 -0.86 28.77 -16.67
CA ARG A 85 -1.98 29.48 -16.01
C ARG A 85 -3.30 28.71 -16.11
N LEU A 86 -3.60 28.12 -17.26
CA LEU A 86 -4.80 27.32 -17.46
C LEU A 86 -4.77 26.05 -16.60
N THR A 87 -3.64 25.35 -16.54
CA THR A 87 -3.42 24.21 -15.64
C THR A 87 -3.55 24.62 -14.18
N MET A 88 -3.02 25.79 -13.80
CA MET A 88 -3.18 26.32 -12.45
C MET A 88 -4.65 26.54 -12.09
N GLY A 89 -5.41 27.21 -12.96
CA GLY A 89 -6.84 27.43 -12.77
C GLY A 89 -7.61 26.12 -12.67
N ALA A 90 -7.36 25.17 -13.57
CA ALA A 90 -7.99 23.86 -13.54
C ALA A 90 -7.70 23.09 -12.24
N LEU A 91 -6.45 23.07 -11.77
CA LEU A 91 -6.08 22.38 -10.52
C LEU A 91 -6.64 23.09 -9.28
N ALA A 92 -6.73 24.42 -9.29
CA ALA A 92 -7.36 25.18 -8.21
C ALA A 92 -8.87 24.85 -8.11
N THR A 93 -9.57 24.83 -9.25
CA THR A 93 -10.97 24.42 -9.32
C THR A 93 -11.16 22.98 -8.86
N CYS A 94 -10.33 22.04 -9.32
CA CYS A 94 -10.38 20.65 -8.86
C CYS A 94 -10.15 20.51 -7.35
N SER A 95 -9.18 21.25 -6.80
CA SER A 95 -8.89 21.23 -5.36
C SER A 95 -10.09 21.71 -4.55
N LEU A 96 -10.70 22.83 -4.94
CA LEU A 96 -11.88 23.36 -4.28
C LEU A 96 -13.04 22.37 -4.35
N PHE A 97 -13.25 21.79 -5.54
CA PHE A 97 -14.33 20.84 -5.77
C PHE A 97 -14.17 19.58 -4.90
N PHE A 98 -12.97 18.99 -4.86
CA PHE A 98 -12.72 17.82 -4.00
C PHE A 98 -12.82 18.15 -2.52
N LEU A 99 -12.39 19.34 -2.11
CA LEU A 99 -12.50 19.78 -0.71
C LEU A 99 -13.95 19.96 -0.28
N ILE A 100 -14.80 20.50 -1.16
CA ILE A 100 -16.26 20.58 -0.92
C ILE A 100 -16.85 19.17 -0.79
N THR A 101 -16.45 18.22 -1.64
CA THR A 101 -16.99 16.84 -1.57
C THR A 101 -16.59 16.07 -0.32
N LEU A 102 -15.60 16.52 0.46
CA LEU A 102 -15.32 15.94 1.79
C LEU A 102 -16.43 16.22 2.80
N HIS A 103 -17.17 17.33 2.65
CA HIS A 103 -18.15 17.74 3.64
C HIS A 103 -19.40 16.83 3.61
N PRO A 104 -19.79 16.17 4.72
CA PRO A 104 -20.79 15.10 4.73
C PRO A 104 -22.14 15.46 4.08
N ALA A 105 -22.57 16.72 4.18
CA ALA A 105 -23.81 17.22 3.57
C ALA A 105 -23.79 17.27 2.02
N VAL A 106 -22.62 17.18 1.39
CA VAL A 106 -22.48 17.22 -0.07
C VAL A 106 -22.69 15.81 -0.63
N PRO A 107 -23.59 15.61 -1.61
CA PRO A 107 -23.82 14.32 -2.27
C PRO A 107 -22.54 13.75 -2.90
N PHE A 108 -22.31 12.45 -2.75
CA PHE A 108 -21.09 11.79 -3.22
C PHE A 108 -21.02 11.72 -4.76
N GLU A 109 -22.14 11.81 -5.45
CA GLU A 109 -22.26 11.87 -6.91
C GLU A 109 -21.49 13.06 -7.48
N ILE A 110 -21.42 14.16 -6.72
CA ILE A 110 -20.69 15.37 -7.11
C ILE A 110 -19.20 15.01 -7.31
N TYR A 111 -18.61 14.19 -6.45
CA TYR A 111 -17.22 13.75 -6.58
C TYR A 111 -16.93 13.08 -7.93
N TRP A 112 -17.82 12.21 -8.41
CA TRP A 112 -17.67 11.54 -9.71
C TRP A 112 -17.73 12.53 -10.88
N ILE A 113 -18.58 13.55 -10.79
CA ILE A 113 -18.62 14.64 -11.77
C ILE A 113 -17.27 15.37 -11.80
N GLY A 114 -16.70 15.65 -10.62
CA GLY A 114 -15.37 16.26 -10.50
C GLY A 114 -14.26 15.45 -11.15
N ILE A 115 -14.26 14.12 -10.93
CA ILE A 115 -13.34 13.21 -11.62
C ILE A 115 -13.56 13.22 -13.11
N GLY A 116 -14.81 13.16 -13.58
CA GLY A 116 -15.14 13.19 -15.01
C GLY A 116 -14.62 14.47 -15.67
N LEU A 117 -14.83 15.63 -15.06
CA LEU A 117 -14.33 16.92 -15.55
C LEU A 117 -12.79 16.99 -15.55
N ALA A 118 -12.14 16.51 -14.48
CA ALA A 118 -10.68 16.44 -14.41
C ALA A 118 -10.11 15.47 -15.47
N GLY A 119 -10.75 14.32 -15.69
CA GLY A 119 -10.41 13.34 -16.71
C GLY A 119 -10.55 13.89 -18.13
N LEU A 120 -11.64 14.60 -18.43
CA LEU A 120 -11.82 15.28 -19.70
C LEU A 120 -10.76 16.36 -19.93
N GLY A 121 -10.48 17.18 -18.91
CA GLY A 121 -9.46 18.22 -18.98
C GLY A 121 -8.04 17.66 -19.21
N THR A 122 -7.67 16.60 -18.50
CA THR A 122 -6.36 15.92 -18.67
C THR A 122 -6.25 15.23 -20.02
N THR A 123 -7.34 14.61 -20.52
CA THR A 123 -7.37 13.98 -21.84
C THR A 123 -7.27 15.01 -22.95
N GLY A 124 -8.05 16.10 -22.89
CA GLY A 124 -7.97 17.22 -23.83
C GLY A 124 -6.58 17.85 -23.87
N LEU A 125 -5.94 18.02 -22.71
CA LEU A 125 -4.56 18.48 -22.63
C LEU A 125 -3.59 17.50 -23.28
N THR A 126 -3.75 16.20 -23.04
CA THR A 126 -2.88 15.16 -23.63
C THR A 126 -3.02 15.10 -25.15
N VAL A 127 -4.26 15.16 -25.67
CA VAL A 127 -4.54 15.22 -27.11
C VAL A 127 -3.95 16.48 -27.72
N PHE A 128 -4.12 17.64 -27.08
CA PHE A 128 -3.51 18.89 -27.52
C PHE A 128 -1.98 18.77 -27.61
N LEU A 129 -1.32 18.19 -26.59
CA LEU A 129 0.12 17.96 -26.59
C LEU A 129 0.57 17.04 -27.74
N CYS A 130 -0.19 15.98 -28.01
CA CYS A 130 0.10 15.07 -29.11
C CYS A 130 -0.10 15.73 -30.49
N ALA A 131 -1.17 16.52 -30.66
CA ALA A 131 -1.48 17.23 -31.89
C ALA A 131 -0.46 18.35 -32.19
N SER A 132 -0.11 19.16 -31.18
CA SER A 132 0.88 20.23 -31.31
C SER A 132 2.30 19.74 -31.56
N ARG A 133 2.57 18.44 -31.32
CA ARG A 133 3.87 17.84 -31.64
C ARG A 133 4.12 17.75 -33.15
N LYS A 134 3.05 17.71 -33.96
CA LYS A 134 3.12 17.54 -35.43
C LYS A 134 3.67 18.79 -36.14
N ASP A 135 3.52 19.97 -35.56
CA ASP A 135 4.03 21.25 -36.11
C ASP A 135 5.50 21.55 -35.72
N SER A 136 6.22 20.55 -35.21
CA SER A 136 7.63 20.71 -34.89
C SER A 136 8.46 20.76 -36.18
N THR A 137 8.71 21.97 -36.69
CA THR A 137 9.85 22.28 -37.56
C THR A 137 11.08 21.47 -37.13
N PRO A 138 11.84 20.86 -38.05
CA PRO A 138 12.98 20.01 -37.73
C PRO A 138 13.91 20.75 -36.78
N LEU A 139 14.03 20.22 -35.57
CA LEU A 139 14.86 20.78 -34.51
C LEU A 139 16.29 20.95 -35.05
N PRO A 140 16.92 22.13 -34.93
CA PRO A 140 18.36 22.22 -35.12
C PRO A 140 19.03 21.19 -34.21
N ARG A 141 19.92 20.40 -34.81
CA ARG A 141 20.67 19.30 -34.20
C ARG A 141 21.23 19.80 -32.86
N ARG A 142 20.60 19.38 -31.78
CA ARG A 142 20.91 19.84 -30.43
C ARG A 142 22.37 19.51 -30.12
N PRO A 143 23.17 20.40 -29.50
CA PRO A 143 24.31 19.95 -28.72
C PRO A 143 23.79 18.91 -27.74
N ARG A 144 24.49 17.76 -27.66
CA ARG A 144 24.20 16.68 -26.72
C ARG A 144 23.85 17.31 -25.37
N LEU A 145 22.62 17.08 -24.90
CA LEU A 145 22.28 17.36 -23.50
C LEU A 145 23.43 16.80 -22.66
N PRO A 146 24.02 17.55 -21.71
CA PRO A 146 24.97 16.96 -20.79
C PRO A 146 24.28 15.73 -20.20
N GLU A 147 24.96 14.58 -20.27
CA GLU A 147 24.49 13.28 -19.79
C GLU A 147 23.93 13.43 -18.36
N SER A 148 22.64 13.76 -18.25
CA SER A 148 22.00 13.94 -16.93
C SER A 148 21.83 12.61 -16.19
N GLY A 149 22.23 11.49 -16.82
CA GLY A 149 22.13 10.13 -16.31
C GLY A 149 23.22 9.71 -15.32
N LYS A 150 24.16 10.59 -14.93
CA LYS A 150 25.29 10.20 -14.06
C LYS A 150 25.39 10.95 -12.73
N ARG A 151 24.41 11.79 -12.37
CA ARG A 151 24.47 12.48 -11.07
C ARG A 151 23.98 11.55 -9.98
N ALA A 152 24.92 10.93 -9.26
CA ALA A 152 24.61 10.20 -8.05
C ALA A 152 23.92 11.15 -7.05
N TRP A 153 22.83 10.68 -6.46
CA TRP A 153 22.05 11.49 -5.53
C TRP A 153 22.50 11.17 -4.10
N HIS A 154 22.47 12.19 -3.25
CA HIS A 154 22.79 12.05 -1.84
C HIS A 154 21.54 11.54 -1.13
N PHE A 155 21.69 10.49 -0.34
CA PHE A 155 20.63 9.94 0.49
C PHE A 155 21.14 9.62 1.89
N ASN A 156 20.23 9.43 2.83
CA ASN A 156 20.58 9.11 4.21
C ASN A 156 20.87 7.60 4.34
N GLY A 157 21.97 7.13 3.75
CA GLY A 157 22.34 5.72 3.73
C GLY A 157 22.54 5.12 5.11
N ALA A 158 23.14 5.88 6.04
CA ALA A 158 23.30 5.44 7.43
C ALA A 158 21.95 5.16 8.12
N PHE A 159 20.95 6.02 7.91
CA PHE A 159 19.60 5.79 8.41
C PHE A 159 18.97 4.53 7.82
N TRP A 160 19.05 4.34 6.51
CA TRP A 160 18.45 3.16 5.87
C TRP A 160 19.16 1.84 6.22
N ILE A 161 20.48 1.88 6.47
CA ILE A 161 21.21 0.74 7.04
C ILE A 161 20.67 0.43 8.44
N LEU A 162 20.45 1.44 9.28
CA LEU A 162 19.87 1.25 10.61
C LEU A 162 18.46 0.67 10.53
N VAL A 163 17.61 1.17 9.63
CA VAL A 163 16.26 0.60 9.39
C VAL A 163 16.35 -0.86 8.97
N PHE A 164 17.25 -1.19 8.04
CA PHE A 164 17.47 -2.57 7.60
C PHE A 164 17.93 -3.47 8.75
N LEU A 165 18.85 -2.99 9.59
CA LEU A 165 19.32 -3.73 10.77
C LEU A 165 18.19 -3.96 11.78
N VAL A 166 17.37 -2.95 12.08
CA VAL A 166 16.22 -3.10 12.99
C VAL A 166 15.22 -4.13 12.45
N LEU A 167 14.91 -4.08 11.14
CA LEU A 167 14.06 -5.07 10.49
C LEU A 167 14.65 -6.49 10.54
N LEU A 168 15.96 -6.62 10.30
CA LEU A 168 16.65 -7.91 10.39
C LEU A 168 16.66 -8.45 11.81
N THR A 169 16.95 -7.62 12.81
CA THR A 169 16.96 -8.05 14.22
C THR A 169 15.58 -8.58 14.60
N ARG A 170 14.51 -7.85 14.25
CA ARG A 170 13.14 -8.32 14.49
C ARG A 170 12.87 -9.67 13.81
N ASP A 171 13.18 -9.78 12.52
CA ASP A 171 12.86 -10.98 11.75
C ASP A 171 13.68 -12.19 12.22
N PHE A 172 14.96 -12.02 12.55
CA PHE A 172 15.79 -13.09 13.12
C PHE A 172 15.39 -13.50 14.54
N SER A 173 14.91 -12.56 15.37
CA SER A 173 14.34 -12.90 16.68
C SER A 173 13.16 -13.85 16.54
N SER A 174 12.30 -13.67 15.51
CA SER A 174 11.19 -14.61 15.26
C SER A 174 11.67 -16.00 14.82
N LEU A 175 12.80 -16.09 14.11
CA LEU A 175 13.34 -17.35 13.58
C LEU A 175 14.01 -18.23 14.63
N GLY A 176 14.54 -17.65 15.70
CA GLY A 176 15.13 -18.39 16.81
C GLY A 176 14.16 -19.34 17.52
N SER A 177 12.85 -19.16 17.33
CA SER A 177 11.80 -20.00 17.91
C SER A 177 11.60 -21.35 17.19
N ILE A 178 12.16 -21.53 15.98
CA ILE A 178 11.90 -22.73 15.17
C ILE A 178 13.05 -23.74 15.35
N GLN A 179 12.83 -24.72 16.23
CA GLN A 179 13.90 -25.51 16.85
C GLN A 179 14.40 -26.72 16.03
N GLU A 180 13.79 -27.06 14.88
CA GLU A 180 14.14 -28.25 14.09
C GLU A 180 14.20 -27.94 12.59
N LYS A 181 15.34 -27.44 12.09
CA LYS A 181 15.54 -27.22 10.64
C LYS A 181 16.86 -27.75 10.15
N ASN A 182 16.81 -28.38 8.97
CA ASN A 182 18.01 -28.79 8.24
C ASN A 182 18.84 -27.54 7.89
N ILE A 183 20.18 -27.67 7.82
CA ILE A 183 21.11 -26.55 7.55
C ILE A 183 20.76 -25.89 6.20
N TRP A 184 20.36 -26.69 5.22
CA TRP A 184 19.95 -26.22 3.91
C TRP A 184 18.71 -25.33 3.95
N GLU A 185 17.67 -25.76 4.67
CA GLU A 185 16.43 -25.00 4.83
C GLU A 185 16.65 -23.71 5.63
N SER A 186 17.46 -23.78 6.67
CA SER A 186 17.86 -22.61 7.46
C SER A 186 18.58 -21.59 6.58
N THR A 187 19.50 -22.04 5.73
CA THR A 187 20.23 -21.17 4.80
C THR A 187 19.30 -20.55 3.76
N LEU A 188 18.42 -21.35 3.15
CA LEU A 188 17.42 -20.85 2.19
C LEU A 188 16.49 -19.82 2.82
N LEU A 189 16.06 -20.06 4.06
CA LEU A 189 15.18 -19.17 4.77
C LEU A 189 15.88 -17.84 5.09
N ILE A 190 17.08 -17.88 5.69
CA ILE A 190 17.88 -16.69 5.99
C ILE A 190 18.11 -15.86 4.71
N LEU A 191 18.48 -16.53 3.62
CA LEU A 191 18.72 -15.86 2.34
C LEU A 191 17.43 -15.23 1.78
N GLY A 192 16.29 -15.92 1.91
CA GLY A 192 14.98 -15.40 1.55
C GLY A 192 14.62 -14.12 2.30
N ARG A 193 14.87 -14.08 3.62
CA ARG A 193 14.66 -12.91 4.46
C ARG A 193 15.60 -11.75 4.12
N LEU A 194 16.87 -12.03 3.84
CA LEU A 194 17.82 -11.02 3.40
C LEU A 194 17.39 -10.39 2.05
N PHE A 195 16.94 -11.20 1.10
CA PHE A 195 16.46 -10.70 -0.19
C PHE A 195 15.16 -9.90 -0.06
N SER A 196 14.18 -10.38 0.72
CA SER A 196 12.90 -9.69 0.89
C SER A 196 13.06 -8.38 1.68
N LEU A 197 13.77 -8.38 2.81
CA LEU A 197 14.02 -7.19 3.63
C LEU A 197 14.95 -6.21 2.93
N GLY A 198 15.96 -6.70 2.22
CA GLY A 198 16.83 -5.86 1.39
C GLY A 198 16.05 -5.19 0.27
N GLY A 199 15.20 -5.94 -0.43
CA GLY A 199 14.28 -5.43 -1.45
C GLY A 199 13.33 -4.39 -0.88
N PHE A 200 12.70 -4.67 0.27
CA PHE A 200 11.79 -3.75 0.95
C PHE A 200 12.47 -2.44 1.36
N THR A 201 13.66 -2.53 1.98
CA THR A 201 14.46 -1.35 2.36
C THR A 201 14.82 -0.51 1.15
N LEU A 202 15.25 -1.14 0.05
CA LEU A 202 15.61 -0.44 -1.16
C LEU A 202 14.39 0.17 -1.88
N GLY A 203 13.25 -0.51 -1.83
CA GLY A 203 11.95 0.04 -2.22
C GLY A 203 11.59 1.29 -1.40
N GLY A 204 11.79 1.24 -0.09
CA GLY A 204 11.61 2.39 0.82
C GLY A 204 12.53 3.56 0.48
N ILE A 205 13.80 3.30 0.15
CA ILE A 205 14.76 4.32 -0.31
C ILE A 205 14.27 4.98 -1.61
N LEU A 206 13.83 4.19 -2.59
CA LEU A 206 13.34 4.69 -3.87
C LEU A 206 12.04 5.48 -3.71
N LEU A 207 11.10 4.95 -2.93
CA LEU A 207 9.82 5.58 -2.65
C LEU A 207 10.00 6.90 -1.89
N SER A 208 10.83 6.92 -0.85
CA SER A 208 11.10 8.15 -0.10
C SER A 208 11.74 9.23 -0.97
N GLN A 209 12.67 8.86 -1.84
CA GLN A 209 13.28 9.80 -2.77
C GLN A 209 12.27 10.32 -3.79
N ALA A 210 11.40 9.45 -4.30
CA ALA A 210 10.29 9.87 -5.14
C ALA A 210 9.40 10.87 -4.39
N LEU A 211 8.94 10.53 -3.18
CA LEU A 211 8.09 11.41 -2.37
C LEU A 211 8.75 12.75 -2.06
N LEU A 212 10.02 12.80 -1.64
CA LEU A 212 10.75 14.05 -1.43
C LEU A 212 10.87 14.89 -2.71
N LEU A 213 11.00 14.22 -3.84
CA LEU A 213 11.05 14.86 -5.14
C LEU A 213 9.67 15.41 -5.54
N PHE A 214 8.56 14.71 -5.28
CA PHE A 214 7.20 15.11 -5.67
C PHE A 214 6.50 16.03 -4.67
N PHE A 215 6.90 16.03 -3.40
CA PHE A 215 6.34 16.89 -2.36
C PHE A 215 6.89 18.33 -2.45
N PRO A 216 6.03 19.35 -2.28
CA PRO A 216 6.45 20.74 -2.13
C PRO A 216 7.46 20.94 -0.98
N PRO A 217 8.39 21.91 -1.07
CA PRO A 217 9.45 22.10 -0.07
C PRO A 217 8.94 22.22 1.36
N TYR A 218 7.81 22.90 1.57
CA TYR A 218 7.21 23.13 2.89
C TYR A 218 6.49 21.90 3.47
N THR A 219 6.21 20.85 2.69
CA THR A 219 5.62 19.59 3.19
C THR A 219 6.60 18.42 3.21
N ARG A 220 7.85 18.61 2.78
CA ARG A 220 8.87 17.53 2.79
C ARG A 220 9.15 16.99 4.19
N TRP A 221 8.93 17.80 5.23
CA TRP A 221 9.07 17.34 6.61
C TRP A 221 8.10 16.20 6.95
N LEU A 222 6.90 16.15 6.34
CA LEU A 222 5.95 15.04 6.52
C LEU A 222 6.52 13.72 5.99
N VAL A 223 7.19 13.76 4.84
CA VAL A 223 7.86 12.57 4.27
C VAL A 223 8.99 12.12 5.21
N ILE A 224 9.75 13.06 5.77
CA ILE A 224 10.80 12.75 6.75
C ILE A 224 10.21 12.13 8.02
N ALA A 225 9.15 12.73 8.59
CA ALA A 225 8.45 12.19 9.74
C ALA A 225 7.93 10.77 9.47
N GLY A 226 7.30 10.55 8.30
CA GLY A 226 6.82 9.23 7.88
C GLY A 226 7.95 8.19 7.78
N MET A 227 9.09 8.55 7.20
CA MET A 227 10.26 7.65 7.17
C MET A 227 10.78 7.31 8.56
N VAL A 228 10.89 8.31 9.45
CA VAL A 228 11.39 8.15 10.81
C VAL A 228 10.47 7.28 11.66
N LEU A 229 9.16 7.31 11.39
CA LEU A 229 8.20 6.45 12.06
C LEU A 229 8.41 4.97 11.72
N ILE A 230 8.96 4.60 10.56
CA ILE A 230 9.13 3.18 10.17
C ILE A 230 9.88 2.37 11.24
N PRO A 231 11.14 2.69 11.62
CA PRO A 231 11.85 1.92 12.65
C PRO A 231 11.18 2.02 14.02
N LEU A 232 10.53 3.14 14.36
CA LEU A 232 9.81 3.26 15.62
C LEU A 232 8.59 2.34 15.66
N LEU A 233 7.83 2.24 14.57
CA LEU A 233 6.68 1.34 14.46
C LEU A 233 7.13 -0.12 14.56
N VAL A 234 8.27 -0.48 13.96
CA VAL A 234 8.82 -1.84 14.07
C VAL A 234 9.18 -2.17 15.53
N LEU A 235 9.80 -1.24 16.25
CA LEU A 235 10.13 -1.41 17.67
C LEU A 235 8.88 -1.44 18.54
N ALA A 236 7.89 -0.58 18.26
CA ALA A 236 6.62 -0.56 18.96
C ALA A 236 5.82 -1.85 18.73
N ASP A 237 5.90 -2.43 17.54
CA ASP A 237 5.27 -3.71 17.20
C ASP A 237 5.95 -4.88 17.92
N LEU A 238 7.28 -4.88 18.01
CA LEU A 238 8.00 -5.87 18.83
C LEU A 238 7.68 -5.72 20.31
N ALA A 239 7.58 -4.49 20.82
CA ALA A 239 7.16 -4.24 22.20
C ALA A 239 5.72 -4.73 22.42
N ALA A 240 4.82 -4.49 21.46
CA ALA A 240 3.43 -4.91 21.57
C ALA A 240 3.29 -6.44 21.60
N GLU A 241 4.06 -7.14 20.78
CA GLU A 241 4.12 -8.60 20.77
C GLU A 241 4.64 -9.16 22.11
N ILE A 242 5.61 -8.51 22.74
CA ILE A 242 6.17 -8.94 24.04
C ILE A 242 5.22 -8.66 25.21
N TYR A 243 4.59 -7.48 25.26
CA TYR A 243 3.81 -7.06 26.41
C TYR A 243 2.33 -7.45 26.33
N TRP A 244 1.77 -7.49 25.12
CA TRP A 244 0.34 -7.72 24.90
C TRP A 244 0.05 -8.96 24.04
N GLU A 245 1.07 -9.69 23.58
CA GLU A 245 0.93 -10.87 22.69
C GLU A 245 0.10 -10.59 21.43
N GLN A 246 0.02 -9.32 21.02
CA GLN A 246 -0.76 -8.83 19.89
C GLN A 246 0.10 -7.94 19.01
N SER A 247 -0.23 -7.90 17.73
CA SER A 247 0.41 -6.96 16.81
C SER A 247 0.00 -5.52 17.15
N LEU A 248 0.89 -4.56 16.89
CA LEU A 248 0.60 -3.13 17.10
C LEU A 248 -0.62 -2.68 16.30
N ILE A 249 -0.82 -3.24 15.11
CA ILE A 249 -1.99 -2.88 14.28
C ILE A 249 -3.29 -3.33 14.95
N ASP A 250 -3.30 -4.51 15.58
CA ASP A 250 -4.47 -5.03 16.31
C ASP A 250 -4.71 -4.22 17.58
N VAL A 251 -3.65 -3.89 18.33
CA VAL A 251 -3.74 -3.00 19.50
C VAL A 251 -4.36 -1.66 19.09
N VAL A 252 -3.88 -1.02 18.02
CA VAL A 252 -4.41 0.27 17.54
C VAL A 252 -5.84 0.14 17.02
N ASN A 253 -6.19 -0.99 16.43
CA ASN A 253 -7.54 -1.28 15.98
C ASN A 253 -8.52 -1.45 17.15
N ASN A 254 -8.11 -2.17 18.19
CA ASN A 254 -8.89 -2.43 19.40
C ASN A 254 -9.28 -1.14 20.14
N LEU A 255 -8.48 -0.06 20.04
CA LEU A 255 -8.82 1.27 20.58
C LEU A 255 -10.12 1.87 19.99
N THR A 256 -10.68 1.29 18.93
CA THR A 256 -11.90 1.78 18.28
C THR A 256 -12.97 0.70 18.13
N LEU A 257 -12.84 -0.40 18.88
CA LEU A 257 -13.76 -1.54 18.79
C LEU A 257 -15.19 -1.15 19.19
N ASP A 258 -15.32 -0.28 20.20
CA ASP A 258 -16.61 0.26 20.67
C ASP A 258 -17.15 1.42 19.80
N GLY A 259 -16.44 1.79 18.73
CA GLY A 259 -16.79 2.91 17.85
C GLY A 259 -16.64 4.29 18.50
N LYS A 260 -16.23 4.36 19.76
CA LYS A 260 -15.84 5.58 20.48
C LYS A 260 -14.38 5.46 20.88
N PHE A 261 -13.61 6.48 20.56
CA PHE A 261 -12.19 6.54 20.93
C PHE A 261 -12.07 7.39 22.19
N ASP A 262 -11.95 6.74 23.35
CA ASP A 262 -11.67 7.40 24.63
C ASP A 262 -10.29 6.99 25.12
N ILE A 263 -9.30 7.85 24.83
CA ILE A 263 -7.90 7.62 25.20
C ILE A 263 -7.77 7.34 26.70
N GLN A 264 -8.57 7.98 27.56
CA GLN A 264 -8.42 7.83 29.00
C GLN A 264 -8.83 6.42 29.45
N VAL A 265 -9.97 5.93 28.98
CA VAL A 265 -10.47 4.58 29.30
C VAL A 265 -9.51 3.51 28.77
N GLU A 266 -8.97 3.71 27.57
CA GLU A 266 -8.02 2.77 26.95
C GLU A 266 -6.67 2.74 27.68
N LEU A 267 -6.17 3.89 28.17
CA LEU A 267 -4.94 3.92 28.98
C LEU A 267 -5.14 3.22 30.33
N GLU A 268 -6.27 3.49 30.99
CA GLU A 268 -6.61 2.84 32.26
C GLU A 268 -6.75 1.33 32.09
N ALA A 269 -7.38 0.88 31.01
CA ALA A 269 -7.49 -0.54 30.64
C ALA A 269 -6.13 -1.19 30.34
N ALA A 270 -5.20 -0.43 29.75
CA ALA A 270 -3.82 -0.87 29.51
C ALA A 270 -2.93 -0.87 30.77
N GLY A 271 -3.47 -0.50 31.93
CA GLY A 271 -2.72 -0.40 33.19
C GLY A 271 -1.77 0.81 33.24
N ILE A 272 -2.00 1.82 32.40
CA ILE A 272 -1.20 3.06 32.36
C ILE A 272 -1.93 4.12 33.17
N GLU A 273 -1.52 4.32 34.41
CA GLU A 273 -2.11 5.33 35.34
C GLU A 273 -1.75 6.80 34.97
N GLN A 274 -1.08 7.01 33.84
CA GLN A 274 -0.61 8.33 33.41
C GLN A 274 -1.69 9.08 32.63
N SER A 275 -1.73 10.40 32.79
CA SER A 275 -2.70 11.22 32.04
C SER A 275 -2.47 11.12 30.52
N PRO A 276 -3.54 11.16 29.69
CA PRO A 276 -3.43 11.17 28.23
C PRO A 276 -2.45 12.21 27.68
N PHE A 277 -2.38 13.37 28.34
CA PHE A 277 -1.46 14.45 27.99
C PHE A 277 0.01 14.06 28.19
N GLN A 278 0.35 13.40 29.31
CA GLN A 278 1.72 12.94 29.59
C GLN A 278 2.17 11.87 28.60
N VAL A 279 1.29 10.93 28.26
CA VAL A 279 1.58 9.90 27.27
C VAL A 279 1.74 10.52 25.88
N GLY A 280 0.84 11.44 25.48
CA GLY A 280 0.98 12.20 24.24
C GLY A 280 2.29 12.98 24.16
N LEU A 281 2.68 13.66 25.24
CA LEU A 281 3.95 14.38 25.31
C LEU A 281 5.16 13.44 25.20
N THR A 282 5.08 12.26 25.81
CA THR A 282 6.13 11.23 25.72
C THR A 282 6.29 10.74 24.28
N VAL A 283 5.18 10.41 23.61
CA VAL A 283 5.17 9.98 22.21
C VAL A 283 5.75 11.07 21.30
N VAL A 284 5.33 12.32 21.46
CA VAL A 284 5.86 13.46 20.69
C VAL A 284 7.36 13.65 20.93
N THR A 285 7.81 13.52 22.18
CA THR A 285 9.23 13.59 22.53
C THR A 285 10.04 12.49 21.85
N VAL A 286 9.56 11.25 21.86
CA VAL A 286 10.22 10.12 21.19
C VAL A 286 10.32 10.36 19.69
N ILE A 287 9.25 10.84 19.05
CA ILE A 287 9.25 11.20 17.62
C ILE A 287 10.25 12.34 17.34
N ALA A 288 10.28 13.38 18.17
CA ALA A 288 11.19 14.51 18.03
C ALA A 288 12.66 14.06 18.16
N LEU A 289 12.98 13.20 19.12
CA LEU A 289 14.31 12.61 19.29
C LEU A 289 14.69 11.76 18.08
N ALA A 290 13.77 10.95 17.55
CA ALA A 290 14.02 10.14 16.36
C ALA A 290 14.26 10.99 15.10
N ILE A 291 13.54 12.12 14.95
CA ILE A 291 13.81 13.10 13.89
C ILE A 291 15.21 13.71 14.07
N GLY A 292 15.60 14.07 15.30
CA GLY A 292 16.95 14.51 15.63
C GLY A 292 18.02 13.48 15.24
N ALA A 293 17.79 12.21 15.59
CA ALA A 293 18.66 11.10 15.22
C ALA A 293 18.76 10.92 13.70
N TYR A 294 17.66 11.04 12.96
CA TYR A 294 17.65 11.02 11.50
C TYR A 294 18.57 12.10 10.91
N PHE A 295 18.51 13.33 11.41
CA PHE A 295 19.41 14.40 10.96
C PHE A 295 20.87 14.15 11.36
N GLY A 296 21.11 13.56 12.53
CA GLY A 296 22.44 13.09 12.95
C GLY A 296 23.02 12.05 11.99
N LEU A 297 22.22 11.03 11.65
CA LEU A 297 22.57 10.00 10.68
C LEU A 297 22.73 10.57 9.27
N HIS A 298 21.96 11.59 8.90
CA HIS A 298 22.13 12.28 7.63
C HIS A 298 23.47 13.01 7.54
N LYS A 299 23.86 13.69 8.64
CA LYS A 299 25.19 14.30 8.75
C LYS A 299 26.30 13.25 8.66
N LEU A 300 26.10 12.08 9.28
CA LEU A 300 27.01 10.95 9.22
C LEU A 300 27.13 10.39 7.79
N SER A 301 26.01 10.15 7.11
CA SER A 301 25.94 9.69 5.72
C SER A 301 26.69 10.64 4.77
N ARG A 302 26.55 11.95 4.97
CA ARG A 302 27.31 12.97 4.20
C ARG A 302 28.80 12.90 4.47
N ARG A 303 29.22 12.64 5.71
CA ARG A 303 30.64 12.47 6.07
C ARG A 303 31.28 11.29 5.33
N TYR A 304 30.55 10.18 5.21
CA TYR A 304 31.02 8.98 4.49
C TYR A 304 30.76 9.00 2.99
N ARG A 305 30.19 10.08 2.44
CA ARG A 305 29.90 10.23 1.01
C ARG A 305 29.14 9.03 0.43
N ILE A 306 28.09 8.58 1.14
CA ILE A 306 27.25 7.50 0.64
C ILE A 306 26.42 8.05 -0.53
N HIS A 307 26.70 7.55 -1.72
CA HIS A 307 26.04 7.95 -2.97
C HIS A 307 25.46 6.74 -3.67
N MET A 308 24.26 6.89 -4.23
CA MET A 308 23.66 5.86 -5.07
C MET A 308 23.20 6.47 -6.38
N GLN A 309 23.40 5.74 -7.47
CA GLN A 309 22.81 6.09 -8.76
C GLN A 309 21.42 5.45 -8.83
N ALA A 310 20.42 6.17 -9.33
CA ALA A 310 19.05 5.66 -9.40
C ALA A 310 18.93 4.39 -10.26
N SER A 311 19.69 4.29 -11.35
CA SER A 311 19.75 3.09 -12.20
C SER A 311 20.30 1.88 -11.45
N ARG A 312 21.36 2.07 -10.66
CA ARG A 312 21.94 1.00 -9.81
C ARG A 312 20.97 0.59 -8.71
N ALA A 313 20.28 1.55 -8.08
CA ALA A 313 19.26 1.27 -7.08
C ALA A 313 18.10 0.46 -7.65
N LEU A 314 17.61 0.82 -8.83
CA LEU A 314 16.56 0.05 -9.51
C LEU A 314 17.02 -1.36 -9.91
N ALA A 315 18.24 -1.49 -10.43
CA ALA A 315 18.80 -2.79 -10.79
C ALA A 315 19.00 -3.70 -9.56
N LEU A 316 19.51 -3.15 -8.47
CA LEU A 316 19.65 -3.87 -7.20
C LEU A 316 18.29 -4.24 -6.62
N PHE A 317 17.30 -3.35 -6.67
CA PHE A 317 15.94 -3.63 -6.21
C PHE A 317 15.32 -4.79 -7.02
N ALA A 318 15.40 -4.72 -8.35
CA ALA A 318 14.91 -5.78 -9.22
C ALA A 318 15.63 -7.11 -8.95
N GLY A 319 16.96 -7.08 -8.78
CA GLY A 319 17.75 -8.27 -8.45
C GLY A 319 17.36 -8.91 -7.11
N LEU A 320 17.21 -8.11 -6.05
CA LEU A 320 16.77 -8.59 -4.74
C LEU A 320 15.34 -9.15 -4.78
N TRP A 321 14.44 -8.50 -5.52
CA TRP A 321 13.05 -8.95 -5.66
C TRP A 321 12.95 -10.26 -6.45
N ILE A 322 13.66 -10.37 -7.57
CA ILE A 322 13.76 -11.63 -8.34
C ILE A 322 14.39 -12.72 -7.47
N GLY A 323 15.42 -12.39 -6.69
CA GLY A 323 16.04 -13.31 -5.75
C GLY A 323 15.07 -13.81 -4.67
N ALA A 324 14.24 -12.92 -4.11
CA ALA A 324 13.21 -13.28 -3.15
C ALA A 324 12.15 -14.23 -3.76
N ILE A 325 11.67 -13.92 -4.98
CA ILE A 325 10.72 -14.79 -5.70
C ILE A 325 11.35 -16.16 -6.00
N ALA A 326 12.59 -16.18 -6.49
CA ALA A 326 13.31 -17.42 -6.77
C ALA A 326 13.53 -18.26 -5.51
N GLN A 327 13.87 -17.63 -4.39
CA GLN A 327 14.00 -18.31 -3.11
C GLN A 327 12.66 -18.89 -2.64
N GLN A 328 11.57 -18.14 -2.75
CA GLN A 328 10.24 -18.61 -2.39
C GLN A 328 9.84 -19.83 -3.24
N ALA A 329 10.13 -19.80 -4.54
CA ALA A 329 9.91 -20.94 -5.42
C ALA A 329 10.77 -22.17 -5.03
N LEU A 330 12.05 -21.97 -4.70
CA LEU A 330 12.94 -23.04 -4.25
C LEU A 330 12.45 -23.67 -2.94
N SER A 331 12.03 -22.86 -1.97
CA SER A 331 11.47 -23.33 -0.70
C SER A 331 10.21 -24.18 -0.89
N MET A 332 9.34 -23.79 -1.83
CA MET A 332 8.15 -24.58 -2.17
C MET A 332 8.52 -25.92 -2.79
N THR A 333 9.57 -25.96 -3.62
CA THR A 333 10.02 -27.22 -4.24
C THR A 333 10.74 -28.15 -3.25
N SER A 334 11.48 -27.63 -2.27
CA SER A 334 12.13 -28.47 -1.24
C SER A 334 11.10 -29.08 -0.31
N MET A 335 10.14 -28.30 0.18
CA MET A 335 9.04 -28.82 1.00
C MET A 335 8.19 -29.85 0.26
N ARG A 336 7.94 -29.63 -1.05
CA ARG A 336 7.27 -30.63 -1.88
C ARG A 336 8.10 -31.92 -1.93
N LYS A 337 9.42 -31.88 -2.10
CA LYS A 337 10.23 -33.12 -2.14
C LYS A 337 10.21 -33.90 -0.83
N GLU A 338 10.25 -33.23 0.32
CA GLU A 338 10.22 -33.91 1.62
C GLU A 338 8.86 -34.55 1.92
N VAL A 339 7.75 -33.86 1.62
CA VAL A 339 6.41 -34.46 1.72
C VAL A 339 6.28 -35.68 0.80
N TRP A 340 6.80 -35.57 -0.43
CA TRP A 340 6.77 -36.68 -1.40
C TRP A 340 7.68 -37.85 -1.04
N GLN A 341 8.70 -37.63 -0.22
CA GLN A 341 9.62 -38.68 0.25
C GLN A 341 9.13 -39.34 1.54
N ASN A 342 8.39 -38.61 2.39
CA ASN A 342 7.79 -39.17 3.61
C ASN A 342 6.46 -39.90 3.33
N ASP A 343 5.65 -39.47 2.37
CA ASP A 343 4.39 -40.14 1.99
C ASP A 343 4.59 -41.16 0.85
N SER A 344 5.24 -42.27 1.18
CA SER A 344 5.46 -43.39 0.25
C SER A 344 4.25 -44.34 0.08
N SER A 345 3.12 -44.06 0.75
CA SER A 345 1.88 -44.83 0.62
C SER A 345 0.89 -44.10 -0.33
N VAL A 346 0.43 -44.81 -1.37
CA VAL A 346 -0.50 -44.27 -2.40
C VAL A 346 -1.84 -43.83 -1.80
N THR A 347 -2.21 -44.40 -0.66
CA THR A 347 -3.45 -44.10 0.08
C THR A 347 -3.36 -42.74 0.80
N ASP A 348 -2.18 -42.38 1.31
CA ASP A 348 -1.95 -41.09 1.96
C ASP A 348 -1.85 -39.94 0.97
N ARG A 349 -1.48 -40.21 -0.29
CA ARG A 349 -1.52 -39.20 -1.37
C ARG A 349 -2.91 -38.64 -1.63
N GLN A 350 -3.93 -39.50 -1.67
CA GLN A 350 -5.32 -39.05 -1.84
C GLN A 350 -5.84 -38.32 -0.60
N ALA A 351 -5.40 -38.72 0.60
CA ALA A 351 -5.73 -38.05 1.85
C ALA A 351 -5.04 -36.67 1.98
N ALA A 352 -3.79 -36.53 1.54
CA ALA A 352 -3.04 -35.28 1.57
C ALA A 352 -3.51 -34.29 0.49
N GLU A 353 -3.84 -34.75 -0.72
CA GLU A 353 -4.49 -33.91 -1.73
C GLU A 353 -5.89 -33.48 -1.29
N ALA A 354 -6.66 -34.38 -0.66
CA ALA A 354 -7.94 -34.03 -0.05
C ALA A 354 -7.80 -33.04 1.10
N SER A 355 -6.81 -33.22 1.99
CA SER A 355 -6.51 -32.31 3.11
C SER A 355 -6.01 -30.94 2.64
N PHE A 356 -5.20 -30.88 1.58
CA PHE A 356 -4.78 -29.62 0.97
C PHE A 356 -5.97 -28.89 0.33
N HIS A 357 -6.81 -29.61 -0.43
CA HIS A 357 -8.03 -29.04 -0.97
C HIS A 357 -9.01 -28.61 0.13
N ASP A 358 -9.11 -29.36 1.22
CA ASP A 358 -9.99 -29.04 2.34
C ASP A 358 -9.45 -27.85 3.14
N ASN A 359 -8.14 -27.74 3.37
CA ASN A 359 -7.54 -26.57 4.02
C ASN A 359 -7.65 -25.30 3.16
N VAL A 360 -7.43 -25.40 1.85
CA VAL A 360 -7.65 -24.26 0.93
C VAL A 360 -9.13 -23.88 0.89
N LYS A 361 -10.03 -24.87 0.92
CA LYS A 361 -11.48 -24.66 0.98
C LYS A 361 -11.90 -24.05 2.31
N GLN A 362 -11.32 -24.46 3.45
CA GLN A 362 -11.58 -23.90 4.78
C GLN A 362 -11.06 -22.46 4.90
N ILE A 363 -9.88 -22.17 4.35
CA ILE A 363 -9.37 -20.79 4.26
C ILE A 363 -10.30 -19.94 3.39
N PHE A 364 -10.75 -20.46 2.25
CA PHE A 364 -11.69 -19.75 1.37
C PHE A 364 -13.05 -19.54 2.04
N ILE A 365 -13.59 -20.55 2.74
CA ILE A 365 -14.81 -20.45 3.54
C ILE A 365 -14.64 -19.45 4.69
N GLY A 366 -13.50 -19.45 5.38
CA GLY A 366 -13.18 -18.49 6.44
C GLY A 366 -13.13 -17.05 5.93
N VAL A 367 -12.49 -16.83 4.78
CA VAL A 367 -12.48 -15.52 4.10
C VAL A 367 -13.90 -15.13 3.66
N CYS A 368 -14.67 -16.05 3.08
CA CYS A 368 -16.06 -15.79 2.70
C CYS A 368 -16.97 -15.48 3.89
N ASN A 369 -16.81 -16.16 5.02
CA ASN A 369 -17.56 -15.92 6.25
C ASN A 369 -17.19 -14.56 6.87
N ALA A 370 -15.89 -14.25 6.96
CA ALA A 370 -15.43 -12.95 7.44
C ALA A 370 -15.92 -11.79 6.54
N CYS A 371 -15.97 -11.99 5.22
CA CYS A 371 -16.53 -11.02 4.28
C CYS A 371 -18.06 -10.90 4.38
N ALA A 372 -18.77 -11.99 4.63
CA ALA A 372 -20.21 -12.01 4.84
C ALA A 372 -20.61 -11.30 6.15
N GLU A 373 -19.82 -11.47 7.22
CA GLU A 373 -20.01 -10.78 8.50
C GLU A 373 -19.70 -9.28 8.41
N SER A 374 -18.80 -8.88 7.50
CA SER A 374 -18.39 -7.48 7.31
C SER A 374 -19.18 -6.73 6.22
N ASN A 375 -20.21 -7.34 5.61
CA ASN A 375 -20.92 -6.78 4.43
C ASN A 375 -19.96 -6.34 3.29
N ALA A 376 -18.78 -6.95 3.21
CA ALA A 376 -17.75 -6.58 2.25
C ALA A 376 -17.96 -7.36 0.93
N TRP A 377 -17.94 -6.64 -0.20
CA TRP A 377 -18.03 -7.26 -1.53
C TRP A 377 -16.70 -7.90 -1.91
N ILE A 378 -16.69 -9.21 -2.17
CA ILE A 378 -15.51 -9.92 -2.68
C ILE A 378 -15.47 -9.81 -4.21
N TRP A 379 -14.39 -9.24 -4.74
CA TRP A 379 -13.96 -9.45 -6.12
C TRP A 379 -12.95 -10.60 -6.15
N SER A 380 -13.26 -11.67 -6.88
CA SER A 380 -12.33 -12.79 -7.06
C SER A 380 -11.38 -12.49 -8.22
N TRP A 381 -10.14 -12.99 -8.14
CA TRP A 381 -9.17 -12.97 -9.24
C TRP A 381 -9.72 -13.59 -10.55
N CYS A 382 -10.71 -14.48 -10.45
CA CYS A 382 -11.41 -15.05 -11.61
C CYS A 382 -12.30 -14.04 -12.34
N ASP A 383 -12.83 -13.02 -11.65
CA ASP A 383 -13.68 -11.99 -12.25
C ASP A 383 -12.87 -11.03 -13.17
N PHE A 384 -11.54 -10.97 -12.98
CA PHE A 384 -10.64 -10.10 -13.76
C PHE A 384 -10.21 -10.70 -15.11
N MET A 385 -10.43 -12.00 -15.34
CA MET A 385 -9.94 -12.72 -16.53
C MET A 385 -11.02 -13.00 -17.60
N GLY A 386 -12.11 -12.23 -17.63
CA GLY A 386 -12.98 -12.14 -18.82
C GLY A 386 -13.69 -13.45 -19.23
N GLY A 387 -14.00 -14.33 -18.28
CA GLY A 387 -14.84 -15.50 -18.54
C GLY A 387 -16.32 -15.15 -18.49
N ALA A 388 -16.92 -14.87 -19.64
CA ALA A 388 -18.36 -14.65 -19.79
C ALA A 388 -19.16 -15.95 -19.55
N TRP A 389 -19.40 -16.30 -18.29
CA TRP A 389 -20.48 -17.20 -17.90
C TRP A 389 -21.13 -16.62 -16.63
N GLY A 390 -22.22 -15.89 -16.82
CA GLY A 390 -23.05 -15.41 -15.72
C GLY A 390 -23.66 -16.60 -14.99
N PHE A 391 -23.10 -16.97 -13.85
CA PHE A 391 -23.76 -17.88 -12.91
C PHE A 391 -24.56 -17.06 -11.90
N GLU A 392 -25.84 -16.89 -12.22
CA GLU A 392 -26.90 -16.41 -11.35
C GLU A 392 -27.18 -17.47 -10.26
N GLY A 393 -26.26 -17.59 -9.29
CA GLY A 393 -26.31 -18.68 -8.30
C GLY A 393 -25.60 -18.43 -6.97
N LYS A 394 -25.04 -17.22 -6.74
CA LYS A 394 -24.22 -16.95 -5.53
C LYS A 394 -25.03 -16.98 -4.22
N THR A 395 -26.31 -16.65 -4.20
CA THR A 395 -27.15 -16.76 -2.97
C THR A 395 -27.58 -18.20 -2.67
N LYS A 396 -27.81 -19.02 -3.70
CA LYS A 396 -28.24 -20.41 -3.54
C LYS A 396 -27.07 -21.32 -3.13
N ALA A 397 -25.91 -21.16 -3.77
CA ALA A 397 -24.70 -21.91 -3.41
C ALA A 397 -24.20 -21.58 -1.99
N VAL A 398 -24.31 -20.31 -1.57
CA VAL A 398 -23.98 -19.90 -0.19
C VAL A 398 -25.04 -20.39 0.81
N GLY A 399 -26.32 -20.39 0.44
CA GLY A 399 -27.40 -20.97 1.26
C GLY A 399 -27.31 -22.48 1.42
N ASP A 400 -26.86 -23.19 0.38
CA ASP A 400 -26.69 -24.63 0.40
C ASP A 400 -25.40 -25.02 1.14
N ALA A 401 -24.30 -24.28 0.97
CA ALA A 401 -23.08 -24.44 1.78
C ALA A 401 -23.33 -24.17 3.28
N ARG A 402 -24.19 -23.21 3.62
CA ARG A 402 -24.61 -22.94 5.01
C ARG A 402 -25.45 -24.09 5.58
N ARG A 403 -26.32 -24.71 4.77
CA ARG A 403 -27.12 -25.89 5.17
C ARG A 403 -26.26 -27.15 5.32
N GLU A 404 -25.28 -27.35 4.45
CA GLU A 404 -24.31 -28.46 4.54
C GLU A 404 -23.44 -28.34 5.79
N ALA A 405 -22.94 -27.12 6.10
CA ALA A 405 -22.14 -26.85 7.30
C ALA A 405 -22.94 -27.01 8.60
N SER A 406 -24.22 -26.61 8.59
CA SER A 406 -25.12 -26.80 9.74
C SER A 406 -25.43 -28.28 9.98
N ARG A 407 -25.58 -29.08 8.92
CA ARG A 407 -25.72 -30.55 9.01
C ARG A 407 -24.45 -31.23 9.52
N GLY A 408 -23.27 -30.77 9.12
CA GLY A 408 -21.99 -31.27 9.64
C GLY A 408 -21.90 -31.13 11.15
N ASN A 409 -22.21 -29.94 11.67
CA ASN A 409 -22.21 -29.68 13.12
C ASN A 409 -23.29 -30.47 13.87
N GLU A 410 -24.49 -30.67 13.31
CA GLU A 410 -25.55 -31.47 13.96
C GLU A 410 -25.22 -32.96 14.02
N VAL A 411 -24.60 -33.50 12.96
CA VAL A 411 -24.15 -34.91 12.92
C VAL A 411 -23.00 -35.14 13.91
N GLU A 412 -22.07 -34.19 14.00
CA GLU A 412 -20.96 -34.25 14.96
C GLU A 412 -21.45 -34.14 16.41
N THR A 413 -22.45 -33.29 16.66
CA THR A 413 -23.08 -33.14 17.98
C THR A 413 -23.93 -34.36 18.37
N ALA A 414 -24.62 -34.99 17.41
CA ALA A 414 -25.41 -36.19 17.65
C ALA A 414 -24.55 -37.45 17.83
N ALA A 415 -23.44 -37.55 17.09
CA ALA A 415 -22.43 -38.59 17.26
C ALA A 415 -21.77 -38.51 18.65
N ARG A 416 -21.47 -37.28 19.11
CA ARG A 416 -20.94 -37.03 20.47
C ARG A 416 -21.93 -37.42 21.57
N ASN A 417 -23.23 -37.33 21.30
CA ASN A 417 -24.30 -37.63 22.26
C ASN A 417 -24.95 -39.02 22.07
N ARG A 418 -24.41 -39.89 21.21
CA ARG A 418 -24.97 -41.21 20.84
C ARG A 418 -26.47 -41.19 20.53
N ARG A 419 -26.94 -40.14 19.85
CA ARG A 419 -28.33 -40.06 19.38
C ARG A 419 -28.40 -40.42 17.90
N THR A 420 -29.41 -41.19 17.53
CA THR A 420 -29.70 -41.49 16.12
C THR A 420 -30.34 -40.27 15.47
N VAL A 421 -29.74 -39.77 14.38
CA VAL A 421 -30.31 -38.69 13.58
C VAL A 421 -31.12 -39.30 12.45
N THR A 422 -32.41 -39.00 12.38
CA THR A 422 -33.27 -39.39 11.24
C THR A 422 -33.52 -38.15 10.39
N ALA A 423 -32.98 -38.14 9.17
CA ALA A 423 -33.18 -37.05 8.23
C ALA A 423 -34.31 -37.40 7.24
N VAL A 424 -35.37 -36.60 7.23
CA VAL A 424 -36.43 -36.68 6.20
C VAL A 424 -36.20 -35.55 5.20
N HIS A 425 -35.97 -35.92 3.94
CA HIS A 425 -35.91 -34.96 2.84
C HIS A 425 -37.32 -34.77 2.27
N SER A 426 -37.91 -33.59 2.48
CA SER A 426 -39.07 -33.14 1.70
C SER A 426 -38.64 -32.02 0.76
N VAL A 427 -39.11 -32.10 -0.49
CA VAL A 427 -38.88 -31.09 -1.52
C VAL A 427 -40.21 -30.36 -1.73
N GLU A 428 -40.24 -29.05 -1.52
CA GLU A 428 -41.47 -28.22 -1.49
C GLU A 428 -42.28 -28.22 -2.82
N HIS A 429 -41.74 -28.80 -3.89
CA HIS A 429 -42.40 -28.95 -5.19
C HIS A 429 -42.54 -30.40 -5.67
N CYS A 430 -42.28 -31.39 -4.81
CA CYS A 430 -42.58 -32.80 -5.13
C CYS A 430 -43.99 -33.15 -4.66
N SER A 431 -44.90 -33.46 -5.58
CA SER A 431 -46.29 -33.85 -5.28
C SER A 431 -46.42 -35.20 -4.56
N TYR A 432 -45.34 -35.96 -4.45
CA TYR A 432 -45.26 -37.21 -3.67
C TYR A 432 -44.81 -37.00 -2.21
N CYS A 433 -44.26 -35.82 -1.88
CA CYS A 433 -43.77 -35.47 -0.54
C CYS A 433 -44.73 -34.58 0.26
N LYS A 434 -45.80 -34.06 -0.38
CA LYS A 434 -46.97 -33.50 0.29
C LYS A 434 -47.99 -34.61 0.50
#